data_AF-A0A7S3XZX1-F1
#
_entry.id   AF-A0A7S3XZX1-F1
#
_cell.length_a   1.000
_cell.length_b   1.000
_cell.length_c   1.000
_cell.angle_alpha   90.00
_cell.angle_beta   90.00
_cell.angle_gamma   90.00
#
_symmetry.space_group_name_H-M   'P 1'
#
loop_
_entity.id
_entity.type
_entity.pdbx_description
1 polymer ?
#
loop_
_entity_poly.entity_id
_entity_poly.type
_entity_poly.pdbx_seq_one_letter_code
_entity_poly.pdbx_strand_id
1 'polypeptide(L)'
;NNILNSGDVPNLYAQEDMDEILQVCKVDCQRRRLQPTKLNIFNQYIRRVRSNLHVCVCMSPLGTAFRNSLRMFPSLVNCCTIDWFTDWPAEALVAVAESVLGKAENLAEHKGAVVATFQSIHASVQEASEEFWEVLRRRNYVTPTSYLTLLSTFQRLMDYKMEEVQGKKSRLQTGLDMLTKTKGEVDGMKEELTELQPVLVRTTQEVEELMVTLTAEKEQANKKKVVVEAQEEEANAKAAATKEIADDAQRDLDEALPALDAALESLK
;
A
#
# COMPACT_ATOMS: atom_id res chain seq x y z
N ASN A 1 -0.34 -50.18 27.73
CA ASN A 1 -0.32 -50.99 28.97
C ASN A 1 1.05 -51.64 29.17
N ASN A 2 1.47 -52.59 28.31
CA ASN A 2 2.75 -53.30 28.46
C ASN A 2 3.99 -52.37 28.47
N ILE A 3 4.04 -51.39 27.55
CA ILE A 3 5.12 -50.38 27.53
C ILE A 3 5.25 -49.63 28.86
N LEU A 4 4.13 -49.31 29.53
CA LEU A 4 4.14 -48.55 30.78
C LEU A 4 4.51 -49.42 31.99
N ASN A 5 4.07 -50.68 32.02
CA ASN A 5 4.35 -51.61 33.13
C ASN A 5 5.76 -52.23 33.02
N SER A 6 6.02 -52.97 31.95
CA SER A 6 7.26 -53.74 31.76
C SER A 6 8.33 -52.95 31.01
N GLY A 7 7.94 -51.98 30.17
CA GLY A 7 8.88 -51.32 29.25
C GLY A 7 9.15 -52.16 27.99
N ASP A 8 8.37 -53.20 27.76
CA ASP A 8 8.51 -54.15 26.65
C ASP A 8 7.12 -54.60 26.17
N VAL A 9 7.02 -54.99 24.90
CA VAL A 9 5.80 -55.52 24.29
C VAL A 9 6.09 -56.93 23.80
N PRO A 10 5.33 -57.95 24.26
CA PRO A 10 5.52 -59.32 23.80
C PRO A 10 5.39 -59.43 22.29
N ASN A 11 6.29 -60.21 21.66
CA ASN A 11 6.34 -60.45 20.22
C ASN A 11 6.53 -59.19 19.36
N LEU A 12 7.14 -58.13 19.91
CA LEU A 12 7.46 -56.92 19.15
C LEU A 12 8.65 -57.11 18.20
N TYR A 13 9.68 -57.82 18.67
CA TYR A 13 10.95 -57.95 17.97
C TYR A 13 10.99 -59.21 17.09
N ALA A 14 11.45 -59.07 15.85
CA ALA A 14 11.83 -60.20 15.03
C ALA A 14 13.15 -60.81 15.53
N GLN A 15 13.49 -62.00 15.03
CA GLN A 15 14.71 -62.68 15.46
C GLN A 15 15.97 -61.90 15.08
N GLU A 16 15.96 -61.23 13.92
CA GLU A 16 17.04 -60.35 13.45
C GLU A 16 17.24 -59.14 14.38
N ASP A 17 16.15 -58.47 14.78
CA ASP A 17 16.19 -57.33 15.70
C ASP A 17 16.77 -57.73 17.07
N MET A 18 16.41 -58.93 17.56
CA MET A 18 16.91 -59.44 18.82
C MET A 18 18.42 -59.70 18.78
N ASP A 19 18.95 -60.22 17.68
CA ASP A 19 20.39 -60.45 17.52
C ASP A 19 21.16 -59.13 17.47
N GLU A 20 20.63 -58.10 16.80
CA GLU A 20 21.21 -56.76 16.78
C GLU A 20 21.20 -56.10 18.18
N ILE A 21 20.06 -56.16 18.89
CA ILE A 21 19.92 -55.63 20.26
C ILE A 21 20.94 -56.31 21.19
N LEU A 22 21.08 -57.63 21.08
CA LEU A 22 22.03 -58.40 21.88
C LEU A 22 23.48 -58.01 21.58
N GLN A 23 23.82 -57.76 20.32
CA GLN A 23 25.16 -57.33 19.93
C GLN A 23 25.51 -55.95 20.48
N VAL A 24 24.61 -54.98 20.34
CA VAL A 24 24.84 -53.59 20.76
C VAL A 24 24.84 -53.45 22.29
N CYS A 25 23.88 -54.05 22.98
CA CYS A 25 23.71 -53.89 24.42
C CYS A 25 24.67 -54.75 25.25
N LYS A 26 25.42 -55.68 24.62
CA LYS A 26 26.46 -56.47 25.30
C LYS A 26 27.53 -55.60 25.95
N VAL A 27 27.90 -54.51 25.29
CA VAL A 27 28.90 -53.54 25.81
C VAL A 27 28.38 -52.87 27.08
N ASP A 28 27.08 -52.55 27.15
CA ASP A 28 26.46 -51.94 28.31
C ASP A 28 26.41 -52.89 29.53
N CYS A 29 26.26 -54.20 29.31
CA CYS A 29 26.41 -55.22 30.35
C CYS A 29 27.85 -55.34 30.88
N GLN A 30 28.83 -55.36 29.97
CA GLN A 30 30.25 -55.44 30.33
C GLN A 30 30.69 -54.21 31.12
N ARG A 31 30.25 -53.00 30.72
CA ARG A 31 30.51 -51.75 31.43
C ARG A 31 30.00 -51.80 32.88
N ARG A 32 28.86 -52.46 33.11
CA ARG A 32 28.26 -52.65 34.45
C ARG A 32 28.77 -53.88 35.20
N ARG A 33 29.79 -54.58 34.68
CA ARG A 33 30.38 -55.81 35.26
C ARG A 33 29.37 -56.93 35.49
N LEU A 34 28.32 -57.00 34.66
CA LEU A 34 27.35 -58.09 34.67
C LEU A 34 27.78 -59.19 33.69
N GLN A 35 27.48 -60.45 34.01
CA GLN A 35 27.71 -61.55 33.07
C GLN A 35 26.84 -61.36 31.81
N PRO A 36 27.41 -61.41 30.59
CA PRO A 36 26.69 -61.12 29.34
C PRO A 36 25.85 -62.32 28.88
N THR A 37 24.87 -62.72 29.70
CA THR A 37 23.83 -63.68 29.30
C THR A 37 22.76 -62.97 28.46
N LYS A 38 22.06 -63.68 27.57
CA LYS A 38 20.99 -63.09 26.73
C LYS A 38 19.97 -62.32 27.58
N LEU A 39 19.58 -62.87 28.73
CA LEU A 39 18.66 -62.24 29.67
C LEU A 39 19.22 -60.94 30.28
N ASN A 40 20.48 -60.93 30.70
CA ASN A 40 21.09 -59.73 31.30
C ASN A 40 21.25 -58.60 30.28
N ILE A 41 21.59 -58.94 29.03
CA ILE A 41 21.71 -57.98 27.93
C ILE A 41 20.35 -57.37 27.60
N PHE A 42 19.31 -58.20 27.48
CA PHE A 42 17.96 -57.71 27.19
C PHE A 42 17.39 -56.86 28.33
N ASN A 43 17.64 -57.23 29.59
CA ASN A 43 17.29 -56.39 30.74
C ASN A 43 18.00 -55.04 30.72
N GLN A 44 19.24 -54.99 30.25
CA GLN A 44 19.99 -53.73 30.12
C GLN A 44 19.45 -52.87 28.98
N TYR A 45 19.04 -53.49 27.87
CA TYR A 45 18.31 -52.83 26.79
C TYR A 45 16.99 -52.23 27.29
N ILE A 46 16.14 -53.00 27.97
CA ILE A 46 14.87 -52.50 28.55
C ILE A 46 15.13 -51.32 29.50
N ARG A 47 16.15 -51.40 30.36
CA ARG A 47 16.51 -50.27 31.23
C ARG A 47 16.85 -49.01 30.44
N ARG A 48 17.60 -49.16 29.35
CA ARG A 48 17.96 -48.05 28.45
C ARG A 48 16.73 -47.50 27.74
N VAL A 49 15.81 -48.35 27.31
CA VAL A 49 14.54 -47.90 26.71
C VAL A 49 13.74 -47.10 27.74
N ARG A 50 13.53 -47.64 28.95
CA ARG A 50 12.78 -46.98 30.02
C ARG A 50 13.39 -45.65 30.47
N SER A 51 14.72 -45.50 30.40
CA SER A 51 15.38 -44.24 30.78
C SER A 51 15.30 -43.16 29.72
N ASN A 52 15.05 -43.53 28.45
CA ASN A 52 15.10 -42.59 27.32
C ASN A 52 13.74 -42.41 26.62
N LEU A 53 12.76 -43.28 26.88
CA LEU A 53 11.43 -43.19 26.31
C LEU A 53 10.46 -42.56 27.30
N HIS A 54 10.08 -41.31 27.03
CA HIS A 54 9.04 -40.60 27.76
C HIS A 54 7.76 -40.59 26.93
N VAL A 55 6.68 -41.14 27.48
CA VAL A 55 5.38 -41.21 26.81
C VAL A 55 4.44 -40.20 27.45
N CYS A 56 3.96 -39.23 26.67
CA CYS A 56 2.91 -38.31 27.07
C CYS A 56 1.60 -38.69 26.35
N VAL A 57 0.52 -38.83 27.11
CA VAL A 57 -0.80 -39.20 26.57
C VAL A 57 -1.79 -38.09 26.91
N CYS A 58 -2.29 -37.40 25.88
CA CYS A 58 -3.34 -36.40 26.04
C CYS A 58 -4.70 -37.04 25.78
N MET A 59 -5.58 -37.03 26.78
CA MET A 59 -6.94 -37.56 26.65
C MET A 59 -7.95 -36.49 27.02
N SER A 60 -9.08 -36.44 26.30
CA SER A 60 -10.20 -35.60 26.72
C SER A 60 -10.92 -36.25 27.89
N PRO A 61 -11.18 -35.54 29.00
CA PRO A 61 -11.94 -36.08 30.13
C PRO A 61 -13.44 -36.23 29.82
N LEU A 62 -13.87 -35.73 28.65
CA LEU A 62 -15.27 -35.72 28.24
C LEU A 62 -15.72 -37.10 27.72
N GLY A 63 -16.89 -37.53 28.20
CA GLY A 63 -17.55 -38.76 27.76
C GLY A 63 -17.10 -40.03 28.49
N THR A 64 -17.66 -41.16 28.07
CA THR A 64 -17.45 -42.46 28.73
C THR A 64 -16.15 -43.16 28.28
N ALA A 65 -15.60 -42.78 27.12
CA ALA A 65 -14.41 -43.40 26.54
C ALA A 65 -13.16 -43.23 27.42
N PHE A 66 -13.00 -42.07 28.06
CA PHE A 66 -11.91 -41.82 29.00
C PHE A 66 -11.99 -42.76 30.20
N ARG A 67 -13.16 -42.82 30.85
CA ARG A 67 -13.42 -43.71 31.99
C ARG A 67 -13.22 -45.19 31.62
N ASN A 68 -13.68 -45.60 30.45
CA ASN A 68 -13.50 -46.97 29.97
C ASN A 68 -12.03 -47.30 29.73
N SER A 69 -11.29 -46.38 29.10
CA SER A 69 -9.84 -46.54 28.88
C SER A 69 -9.06 -46.66 30.18
N LEU A 70 -9.36 -45.83 31.19
CA LEU A 70 -8.71 -45.91 32.50
C LEU A 70 -8.99 -47.24 33.22
N ARG A 71 -10.21 -47.78 33.08
CA ARG A 71 -10.57 -49.10 33.63
C ARG A 71 -9.88 -50.25 32.91
N MET A 72 -9.80 -50.18 31.58
CA MET A 72 -9.14 -51.21 30.76
C MET A 72 -7.61 -51.19 30.92
N PHE A 73 -7.03 -50.02 31.18
CA PHE A 73 -5.58 -49.82 31.23
C PHE A 73 -5.14 -49.14 32.54
N PRO A 74 -5.08 -49.88 33.67
CA PRO A 74 -4.68 -49.33 34.97
C PRO A 74 -3.28 -48.72 35.00
N SER A 75 -2.38 -49.13 34.08
CA SER A 75 -1.03 -48.57 33.97
C SER A 75 -1.02 -47.07 33.69
N LEU A 76 -2.07 -46.53 33.05
CA LEU A 76 -2.19 -45.11 32.79
C LEU A 76 -2.29 -44.28 34.07
N VAL A 77 -2.84 -44.86 35.14
CA VAL A 77 -2.97 -44.21 36.45
C VAL A 77 -1.78 -44.55 37.33
N ASN A 78 -1.31 -45.80 37.31
CA ASN A 78 -0.27 -46.27 38.21
C ASN A 78 1.16 -45.88 37.78
N CYS A 79 1.40 -45.69 36.48
CA CYS A 79 2.75 -45.49 35.93
C CYS A 79 2.95 -44.10 35.29
N CYS A 80 1.91 -43.28 35.19
CA CYS A 80 2.00 -41.93 34.66
C CYS A 80 1.65 -40.90 35.75
N THR A 81 2.22 -39.71 35.63
CA THR A 81 1.77 -38.53 36.38
C THR A 81 0.55 -37.94 35.69
N ILE A 82 -0.52 -37.69 36.44
CA ILE A 82 -1.74 -37.08 35.92
C ILE A 82 -1.62 -35.57 36.08
N ASP A 83 -1.71 -34.86 34.96
CA ASP A 83 -1.81 -33.40 34.93
C ASP A 83 -3.21 -33.01 34.44
N TRP A 84 -3.91 -32.20 35.22
CA TRP A 84 -5.30 -31.80 34.94
C TRP A 84 -5.33 -30.40 34.34
N PHE A 85 -5.85 -30.31 33.13
CA PHE A 85 -6.14 -29.03 32.49
C PHE A 85 -7.54 -28.57 32.87
N THR A 86 -7.60 -27.58 33.75
CA THR A 86 -8.85 -26.88 34.08
C THR A 86 -9.13 -25.77 33.10
N ASP A 87 -10.35 -25.27 33.14
CA ASP A 87 -10.71 -24.05 32.42
C ASP A 87 -9.80 -22.88 32.82
N TRP A 88 -9.61 -21.95 31.88
CA TRP A 88 -8.75 -20.79 32.12
C TRP A 88 -9.37 -19.89 33.19
N PRO A 89 -8.63 -19.54 34.25
CA PRO A 89 -9.09 -18.57 35.22
C PRO A 89 -9.15 -17.17 34.60
N ALA A 90 -9.85 -16.25 35.26
CA ALA A 90 -10.02 -14.87 34.81
C ALA A 90 -8.68 -14.19 34.50
N GLU A 91 -7.67 -14.41 35.33
CA GLU A 91 -6.33 -13.84 35.18
C GLU A 91 -5.63 -14.37 33.91
N ALA A 92 -5.83 -15.64 33.59
CA ALA A 92 -5.25 -16.24 32.37
C ALA A 92 -5.91 -15.67 31.11
N LEU A 93 -7.23 -15.47 31.12
CA LEU A 93 -7.96 -14.84 30.02
C LEU A 93 -7.44 -13.42 29.76
N VAL A 94 -7.25 -12.64 30.83
CA VAL A 94 -6.68 -11.29 30.75
C VAL A 94 -5.26 -11.32 30.18
N ALA A 95 -4.37 -12.15 30.72
CA ALA A 95 -2.98 -12.24 30.26
C ALA A 95 -2.87 -12.64 28.78
N VAL A 96 -3.71 -13.59 28.34
CA VAL A 96 -3.74 -14.02 26.93
C VAL A 96 -4.29 -12.91 26.03
N ALA A 97 -5.37 -12.24 26.44
CA ALA A 97 -5.91 -11.11 25.70
C ALA A 97 -4.90 -9.96 25.59
N GLU A 98 -4.17 -9.65 26.65
CA GLU A 98 -3.12 -8.63 26.64
C GLU A 98 -1.96 -8.97 25.71
N SER A 99 -1.58 -10.24 25.64
CA SER A 99 -0.52 -10.75 24.77
C SER A 99 -0.94 -10.69 23.29
N VAL A 100 -2.17 -11.09 22.98
CA VAL A 100 -2.70 -11.09 21.61
C VAL A 100 -3.01 -9.66 21.13
N LEU A 101 -3.74 -8.89 21.92
CA LEU A 101 -4.15 -7.52 21.58
C LEU A 101 -3.02 -6.50 21.78
N GLY A 102 -1.97 -6.84 22.53
CA GLY A 102 -0.83 -5.94 22.79
C GLY A 102 -0.03 -5.57 21.56
N LYS A 103 -0.21 -6.29 20.45
CA LYS A 103 0.41 -5.97 19.16
C LYS A 103 -0.31 -4.86 18.40
N ALA A 104 -1.52 -4.49 18.81
CA ALA A 104 -2.32 -3.47 18.14
C ALA A 104 -2.09 -2.11 18.81
N GLU A 105 -1.23 -1.27 18.21
CA GLU A 105 -0.92 0.09 18.67
C GLU A 105 -2.18 0.98 18.81
N ASN A 106 -3.20 0.67 18.00
CA ASN A 106 -4.45 1.41 17.90
C ASN A 106 -5.35 1.35 19.16
N LEU A 107 -5.08 0.44 20.10
CA LEU A 107 -5.87 0.31 21.34
C LEU A 107 -5.18 0.90 22.58
N ALA A 108 -4.05 1.60 22.46
CA ALA A 108 -3.21 1.95 23.62
C ALA A 108 -3.99 2.58 24.80
N GLU A 109 -4.94 3.48 24.55
CA GLU A 109 -5.74 4.13 25.60
C GLU A 109 -6.89 3.29 26.17
N HIS A 110 -7.42 2.33 25.41
CA HIS A 110 -8.63 1.56 25.79
C HIS A 110 -8.37 0.07 26.00
N LYS A 111 -7.10 -0.36 25.91
CA LYS A 111 -6.70 -1.76 25.97
C LYS A 111 -7.24 -2.48 27.21
N GLY A 112 -7.13 -1.86 28.39
CA GLY A 112 -7.60 -2.45 29.65
C GLY A 112 -9.10 -2.73 29.66
N ALA A 113 -9.91 -1.77 29.19
CA ALA A 113 -11.36 -1.92 29.12
C ALA A 113 -11.77 -2.99 28.09
N VAL A 114 -11.10 -3.02 26.94
CA VAL A 114 -11.34 -4.03 25.89
C VAL A 114 -11.00 -5.43 26.39
N VAL A 115 -9.86 -5.61 27.06
CA VAL A 115 -9.46 -6.89 27.67
C VAL A 115 -10.48 -7.37 28.71
N ALA A 116 -10.89 -6.48 29.62
CA ALA A 116 -11.93 -6.80 30.61
C ALA A 116 -13.26 -7.21 29.95
N THR A 117 -13.62 -6.55 28.85
CA THR A 117 -14.84 -6.89 28.09
C THR A 117 -14.73 -8.30 27.49
N PHE A 118 -13.59 -8.67 26.91
CA PHE A 118 -13.39 -10.02 26.37
C PHE A 118 -13.46 -11.11 27.45
N GLN A 119 -12.92 -10.84 28.64
CA GLN A 119 -13.02 -11.75 29.77
C GLN A 119 -14.49 -11.92 30.21
N SER A 120 -15.24 -10.82 30.33
CA SER A 120 -16.67 -10.87 30.64
C SER A 120 -17.51 -11.60 29.58
N ILE A 121 -17.22 -11.38 28.29
CA ILE A 121 -17.89 -12.10 27.19
C ILE A 121 -17.65 -13.61 27.29
N HIS A 122 -16.41 -14.03 27.57
CA HIS A 122 -16.10 -15.45 27.69
C HIS A 122 -16.87 -16.10 28.85
N ALA A 123 -16.88 -15.45 30.03
CA ALA A 123 -17.62 -15.93 31.19
C ALA A 123 -19.14 -16.02 30.92
N SER A 124 -19.72 -15.00 30.27
CA SER A 124 -21.14 -14.99 29.91
C SER A 124 -21.50 -16.15 28.95
N VAL A 125 -20.61 -16.49 28.00
CA VAL A 125 -20.84 -17.61 27.08
C VAL A 125 -20.73 -18.97 27.79
N GLN A 126 -19.90 -19.09 28.82
CA GLN A 126 -19.84 -20.28 29.66
C GLN A 126 -21.17 -20.48 30.40
N GLU A 127 -21.67 -19.45 31.09
CA GLU A 127 -22.97 -19.49 31.79
C GLU A 127 -24.12 -19.81 30.84
N ALA A 128 -24.17 -19.14 29.68
CA ALA A 128 -25.20 -19.40 28.67
C ALA A 128 -25.13 -20.82 28.08
N SER A 129 -23.93 -21.43 28.02
CA SER A 129 -23.77 -22.80 27.54
C SER A 129 -24.28 -23.83 28.56
N GLU A 130 -24.20 -23.52 29.86
CA GLU A 130 -24.81 -24.33 30.93
C GLU A 130 -26.33 -24.26 30.87
N GLU A 131 -26.90 -23.04 30.77
CA GLU A 131 -28.34 -22.84 30.62
C GLU A 131 -28.88 -23.56 29.37
N PHE A 132 -28.16 -23.47 28.24
CA PHE A 132 -28.52 -24.15 27.01
C PHE A 132 -28.58 -25.68 27.16
N TRP A 133 -27.68 -26.25 27.97
CA TRP A 133 -27.72 -27.67 28.31
C TRP A 133 -28.92 -28.02 29.20
N GLU A 134 -29.26 -27.19 30.17
CA GLU A 134 -30.39 -27.43 31.08
C GLU A 134 -31.72 -27.43 30.34
N VAL A 135 -31.93 -26.46 29.45
CA VAL A 135 -33.19 -26.28 28.73
C VAL A 135 -33.33 -27.27 27.57
N LEU A 136 -32.32 -27.38 26.71
CA LEU A 136 -32.44 -28.09 25.44
C LEU A 136 -31.74 -29.46 25.43
N ARG A 137 -31.01 -29.82 26.49
CA ARG A 137 -30.20 -31.05 26.56
C ARG A 137 -29.25 -31.20 25.37
N ARG A 138 -28.78 -30.08 24.82
CA ARG A 138 -27.77 -30.01 23.75
C ARG A 138 -26.49 -29.42 24.33
N ARG A 139 -25.36 -30.08 24.09
CA ARG A 139 -24.05 -29.62 24.58
C ARG A 139 -23.43 -28.63 23.59
N ASN A 140 -23.04 -27.47 24.11
CA ASN A 140 -22.09 -26.56 23.47
C ASN A 140 -20.81 -26.57 24.31
N TYR A 141 -19.64 -26.54 23.66
CA TYR A 141 -18.35 -26.58 24.34
C TYR A 141 -17.61 -25.27 24.13
N VAL A 142 -17.33 -24.58 25.23
CA VAL A 142 -16.48 -23.39 25.23
C VAL A 142 -15.03 -23.86 25.34
N THR A 143 -14.20 -23.54 24.36
CA THR A 143 -12.78 -23.94 24.35
C THR A 143 -11.87 -22.71 24.32
N PRO A 144 -10.64 -22.80 24.87
CA PRO A 144 -9.66 -21.72 24.74
C PRO A 144 -9.36 -21.35 23.28
N THR A 145 -9.43 -22.31 22.36
CA THR A 145 -9.28 -22.07 20.92
C THR A 145 -10.38 -21.15 20.38
N SER A 146 -11.62 -21.27 20.85
CA SER A 146 -12.72 -20.37 20.49
C SER A 146 -12.44 -18.94 20.98
N TYR A 147 -11.87 -18.79 22.18
CA TYR A 147 -11.46 -17.48 22.72
C TYR A 147 -10.33 -16.84 21.92
N LEU A 148 -9.29 -17.60 21.57
CA LEU A 148 -8.21 -17.12 20.70
C LEU A 148 -8.72 -16.74 19.31
N THR A 149 -9.70 -17.49 18.79
CA THR A 149 -10.36 -17.19 17.51
C THR A 149 -11.14 -15.87 17.58
N LEU A 150 -11.84 -15.64 18.69
CA LEU A 150 -12.55 -14.38 18.95
C LEU A 150 -11.57 -13.19 18.95
N LEU A 151 -10.46 -13.29 19.69
CA LEU A 151 -9.44 -12.24 19.78
C LEU A 151 -8.80 -11.93 18.42
N SER A 152 -8.39 -12.96 17.69
CA SER A 152 -7.77 -12.79 16.36
C SER A 152 -8.75 -12.26 15.31
N THR A 153 -10.02 -12.69 15.37
CA THR A 153 -11.07 -12.16 14.49
C THR A 153 -11.34 -10.69 14.78
N PHE A 154 -11.38 -10.30 16.05
CA PHE A 154 -11.54 -8.91 16.45
C PHE A 154 -10.38 -8.04 15.96
N GLN A 155 -9.13 -8.50 16.12
CA GLN A 155 -7.96 -7.77 15.63
C GLN A 155 -8.06 -7.53 14.11
N ARG A 156 -8.34 -8.59 13.34
CA ARG A 156 -8.51 -8.48 11.89
C ARG A 156 -9.65 -7.54 11.49
N LEU A 157 -10.78 -7.61 12.21
CA LEU A 157 -11.93 -6.75 11.94
C LEU A 157 -11.59 -5.28 12.25
N MET A 158 -10.83 -5.04 13.31
CA MET A 158 -10.38 -3.71 13.67
C MET A 158 -9.48 -3.13 12.60
N ASP A 159 -8.44 -3.86 12.17
CA ASP A 159 -7.51 -3.41 11.14
C ASP A 159 -8.27 -3.04 9.85
N TYR A 160 -9.20 -3.91 9.44
CA TYR A 160 -10.07 -3.67 8.28
C TYR A 160 -10.92 -2.39 8.44
N LYS A 161 -11.56 -2.20 9.61
CA LYS A 161 -12.37 -1.01 9.85
C LYS A 161 -11.54 0.26 9.98
N MET A 162 -10.34 0.18 10.51
CA MET A 162 -9.43 1.30 10.58
C MET A 162 -8.95 1.72 9.20
N GLU A 163 -8.58 0.77 8.33
CA GLU A 163 -8.23 1.06 6.94
C GLU A 163 -9.41 1.69 6.18
N GLU A 164 -10.62 1.16 6.36
CA GLU A 164 -11.84 1.71 5.76
C GLU A 164 -12.09 3.17 6.19
N VAL A 165 -11.99 3.45 7.49
CA VAL A 165 -12.19 4.80 8.04
C VAL A 165 -11.06 5.74 7.65
N GLN A 166 -9.81 5.29 7.68
CA GLN A 166 -8.65 6.07 7.29
C GLN A 166 -8.70 6.43 5.80
N GLY A 167 -9.15 5.50 4.94
CA GLY A 167 -9.41 5.78 3.53
C GLY A 167 -10.48 6.85 3.33
N LYS A 168 -11.60 6.75 4.07
CA LYS A 168 -12.66 7.78 4.05
C LYS A 168 -12.15 9.14 4.53
N LYS A 169 -11.36 9.17 5.61
CA LYS A 169 -10.74 10.38 6.16
C LYS A 169 -9.79 11.02 5.14
N SER A 170 -8.89 10.23 4.55
CA SER A 170 -7.94 10.69 3.53
C SER A 170 -8.67 11.31 2.34
N ARG A 171 -9.73 10.67 1.83
CA ARG A 171 -10.53 11.22 0.73
C ARG A 171 -11.17 12.57 1.08
N LEU A 172 -11.73 12.69 2.29
CA LEU A 172 -12.31 13.96 2.75
C LEU A 172 -11.23 15.04 2.91
N GLN A 173 -10.05 14.67 3.41
CA GLN A 173 -8.92 15.57 3.57
C GLN A 173 -8.42 16.08 2.21
N THR A 174 -8.23 15.21 1.22
CA THR A 174 -7.88 15.61 -0.15
C THR A 174 -8.94 16.55 -0.74
N GLY A 175 -10.23 16.27 -0.50
CA GLY A 175 -11.31 17.15 -0.94
C GLY A 175 -11.26 18.54 -0.29
N LEU A 176 -10.99 18.58 1.02
CA LEU A 176 -10.84 19.84 1.77
C LEU A 176 -9.61 20.62 1.32
N ASP A 177 -8.49 19.95 1.06
CA ASP A 177 -7.26 20.57 0.58
C ASP A 177 -7.47 21.21 -0.80
N MET A 178 -8.16 20.50 -1.71
CA MET A 178 -8.54 21.04 -3.01
C MET A 178 -9.45 22.27 -2.88
N LEU A 179 -10.47 22.22 -2.03
CA LEU A 179 -11.36 23.37 -1.78
C LEU A 179 -10.58 24.57 -1.21
N THR A 180 -9.63 24.32 -0.30
CA THR A 180 -8.80 25.36 0.30
C THR A 180 -7.87 25.98 -0.74
N LYS A 181 -7.27 25.17 -1.61
CA LYS A 181 -6.43 25.63 -2.72
C LYS A 181 -7.22 26.47 -3.72
N THR A 182 -8.36 25.97 -4.19
CA THR A 182 -9.22 26.70 -5.14
C THR A 182 -9.74 28.00 -4.53
N LYS A 183 -10.07 28.02 -3.23
CA LYS A 183 -10.42 29.26 -2.54
C LYS A 183 -9.29 30.29 -2.62
N GLY A 184 -8.05 29.88 -2.35
CA GLY A 184 -6.88 30.75 -2.47
C GLY A 184 -6.66 31.26 -3.90
N GLU A 185 -6.79 30.39 -4.91
CA GLU A 185 -6.69 30.78 -6.34
C GLU A 185 -7.78 31.78 -6.74
N VAL A 186 -9.02 31.58 -6.29
CA VAL A 186 -10.15 32.48 -6.57
C VAL A 186 -9.96 33.83 -5.87
N ASP A 187 -9.47 33.84 -4.63
CA ASP A 187 -9.22 35.08 -3.91
C ASP A 187 -8.08 35.88 -4.55
N GLY A 188 -7.00 35.23 -5.04
CA GLY A 188 -5.97 35.88 -5.84
C GLY A 188 -6.47 36.43 -7.17
N MET A 189 -7.28 35.67 -7.92
CA MET A 189 -7.91 36.17 -9.16
C MET A 189 -8.81 37.38 -8.92
N LYS A 190 -9.52 37.46 -7.77
CA LYS A 190 -10.32 38.64 -7.43
C LYS A 190 -9.44 39.87 -7.22
N GLU A 191 -8.32 39.72 -6.52
CA GLU A 191 -7.36 40.82 -6.31
C GLU A 191 -6.82 41.32 -7.65
N GLU A 192 -6.36 40.43 -8.53
CA GLU A 192 -5.90 40.79 -9.88
C GLU A 192 -6.99 41.50 -10.70
N LEU A 193 -8.24 41.02 -10.63
CA LEU A 193 -9.36 41.64 -11.35
C LEU A 193 -9.62 43.07 -10.84
N THR A 194 -9.55 43.29 -9.52
CA THR A 194 -9.74 44.62 -8.94
C THR A 194 -8.61 45.59 -9.31
N GLU A 195 -7.38 45.10 -9.47
CA GLU A 195 -6.24 45.92 -9.91
C GLU A 195 -6.28 46.23 -11.41
N LEU A 196 -6.68 45.27 -12.25
CA LEU A 196 -6.75 45.44 -13.70
C LEU A 196 -7.93 46.32 -14.14
N GLN A 197 -9.00 46.39 -13.36
CA GLN A 197 -10.21 47.15 -13.69
C GLN A 197 -9.97 48.65 -13.97
N PRO A 198 -9.26 49.42 -13.11
CA PRO A 198 -8.94 50.82 -13.42
C PRO A 198 -7.97 50.98 -14.60
N VAL A 199 -7.02 50.04 -14.76
CA VAL A 199 -6.07 50.06 -15.89
C VAL A 199 -6.81 49.88 -17.21
N LEU A 200 -7.78 48.97 -17.26
CA LEU A 200 -8.62 48.73 -18.43
C LEU A 200 -9.42 49.99 -18.80
N VAL A 201 -10.05 50.65 -17.82
CA VAL A 201 -10.78 51.90 -18.08
C VAL A 201 -9.85 52.96 -18.67
N ARG A 202 -8.65 53.13 -18.10
CA ARG A 202 -7.67 54.10 -18.62
C ARG A 202 -7.21 53.75 -20.04
N THR A 203 -6.84 52.50 -20.31
CA THR A 203 -6.39 52.10 -21.64
C THR A 203 -7.50 52.15 -22.68
N THR A 204 -8.75 51.87 -22.32
CA THR A 204 -9.89 52.06 -23.24
C THR A 204 -10.07 53.53 -23.63
N GLN A 205 -9.94 54.46 -22.68
CA GLN A 205 -9.97 55.90 -22.96
C GLN A 205 -8.81 56.33 -23.85
N GLU A 206 -7.58 55.88 -23.53
CA GLU A 206 -6.38 56.16 -24.34
C GLU A 206 -6.54 55.63 -25.79
N VAL A 207 -7.11 54.44 -25.96
CA VAL A 207 -7.36 53.84 -27.29
C VAL A 207 -8.45 54.58 -28.06
N GLU A 208 -9.53 55.01 -27.40
CA GLU A 208 -10.57 55.83 -28.02
C GLU A 208 -10.00 57.18 -28.50
N GLU A 209 -9.21 57.87 -27.68
CA GLU A 209 -8.53 59.11 -28.07
C GLU A 209 -7.59 58.90 -29.25
N LEU A 210 -6.79 57.82 -29.22
CA LEU A 210 -5.85 57.50 -30.29
C LEU A 210 -6.54 57.11 -31.60
N MET A 211 -7.73 56.51 -31.54
CA MET A 211 -8.56 56.25 -32.73
C MET A 211 -9.08 57.55 -33.34
N VAL A 212 -9.45 58.54 -32.53
CA VAL A 212 -9.86 59.87 -33.05
C VAL A 212 -8.69 60.56 -33.75
N THR A 213 -7.49 60.55 -33.17
CA THR A 213 -6.31 61.15 -33.82
C THR A 213 -5.92 60.41 -35.09
N LEU A 214 -5.91 59.07 -35.08
CA LEU A 214 -5.61 58.26 -36.26
C LEU A 214 -6.61 58.48 -37.40
N THR A 215 -7.90 58.63 -37.10
CA THR A 215 -8.90 58.91 -38.15
C THR A 215 -8.67 60.28 -38.79
N ALA A 216 -8.35 61.29 -37.99
CA ALA A 216 -7.99 62.63 -38.48
C ALA A 216 -6.69 62.61 -39.31
N GLU A 217 -5.64 61.94 -38.82
CA GLU A 217 -4.37 61.80 -39.54
C GLU A 217 -4.54 61.01 -40.85
N LYS A 218 -5.36 59.95 -40.85
CA LYS A 218 -5.68 59.17 -42.05
C LYS A 218 -6.42 60.01 -43.10
N GLU A 219 -7.33 60.88 -42.68
CA GLU A 219 -8.01 61.79 -43.60
C GLU A 219 -7.03 62.81 -44.21
N GLN A 220 -6.12 63.37 -43.41
CA GLN A 220 -5.07 64.27 -43.88
C GLN A 220 -4.08 63.56 -44.81
N ALA A 221 -3.68 62.33 -44.48
CA ALA A 221 -2.80 61.51 -45.31
C ALA A 221 -3.45 61.18 -46.66
N ASN A 222 -4.75 60.86 -46.69
CA ASN A 222 -5.49 60.65 -47.93
C ASN A 222 -5.54 61.93 -48.79
N LYS A 223 -5.77 63.11 -48.19
CA LYS A 223 -5.73 64.38 -48.92
C LYS A 223 -4.35 64.65 -49.53
N LYS A 224 -3.28 64.43 -48.76
CA LYS A 224 -1.90 64.56 -49.26
C LYS A 224 -1.59 63.54 -50.36
N LYS A 225 -2.06 62.31 -50.23
CA LYS A 225 -1.89 61.25 -51.24
C LYS A 225 -2.46 61.68 -52.59
N VAL A 226 -3.68 62.21 -52.63
CA VAL A 226 -4.30 62.72 -53.87
C VAL A 226 -3.47 63.85 -54.50
N VAL A 227 -2.91 64.76 -53.69
CA VAL A 227 -2.06 65.85 -54.20
C VAL A 227 -0.75 65.31 -54.78
N VAL A 228 -0.12 64.35 -54.11
CA VAL A 228 1.14 63.74 -54.58
C VAL A 228 0.90 62.94 -55.85
N GLU A 229 -0.18 62.17 -55.95
CA GLU A 229 -0.55 61.43 -57.17
C GLU A 229 -0.75 62.39 -58.36
N ALA A 230 -1.41 63.53 -58.16
CA ALA A 230 -1.56 64.55 -59.20
C ALA A 230 -0.23 65.22 -59.60
N GLN A 231 0.65 65.49 -58.63
CA GLN A 231 1.99 66.02 -58.90
C GLN A 231 2.89 65.00 -59.61
N GLU A 232 2.75 63.72 -59.30
CA GLU A 232 3.48 62.63 -59.94
C GLU A 232 3.07 62.48 -61.40
N GLU A 233 1.77 62.57 -61.71
CA GLU A 233 1.28 62.61 -63.10
C GLU A 233 1.84 63.82 -63.88
N GLU A 234 1.81 65.00 -63.28
CA GLU A 234 2.34 66.22 -63.93
C GLU A 234 3.86 66.17 -64.12
N ALA A 235 4.60 65.65 -63.14
CA ALA A 235 6.05 65.46 -63.22
C ALA A 235 6.41 64.43 -64.29
N ASN A 236 5.68 63.32 -64.39
CA ASN A 236 5.88 62.31 -65.42
C ASN A 236 5.58 62.86 -66.83
N ALA A 237 4.55 63.69 -66.97
CA ALA A 237 4.25 64.36 -68.24
C ALA A 237 5.37 65.35 -68.66
N LYS A 238 5.89 66.14 -67.71
CA LYS A 238 7.01 67.05 -67.96
C LYS A 238 8.31 66.29 -68.26
N ALA A 239 8.57 65.18 -67.56
CA ALA A 239 9.72 64.32 -67.82
C ALA A 239 9.65 63.70 -69.23
N ALA A 240 8.47 63.24 -69.67
CA ALA A 240 8.26 62.72 -71.02
C ALA A 240 8.52 63.80 -72.09
N ALA A 241 7.97 65.00 -71.92
CA ALA A 241 8.19 66.12 -72.85
C ALA A 241 9.66 66.56 -72.90
N THR A 242 10.34 66.61 -71.75
CA THR A 242 11.77 66.98 -71.69
C THR A 242 12.64 65.92 -72.35
N LYS A 243 12.27 64.64 -72.21
CA LYS A 243 12.96 63.53 -72.88
C LYS A 243 12.80 63.61 -74.39
N GLU A 244 11.60 63.93 -74.88
CA GLU A 244 11.35 64.13 -76.31
C GLU A 244 12.21 65.28 -76.87
N ILE A 245 12.29 66.41 -76.17
CA ILE A 245 13.16 67.55 -76.55
C ILE A 245 14.65 67.16 -76.51
N ALA A 246 15.07 66.39 -75.51
CA ALA A 246 16.45 65.92 -75.39
C ALA A 246 16.82 64.94 -76.52
N ASP A 247 15.91 64.03 -76.87
CA ASP A 247 16.09 63.07 -77.97
C ASP A 247 16.15 63.81 -79.33
N ASP A 248 15.34 64.87 -79.52
CA ASP A 248 15.36 65.72 -80.72
C ASP A 248 16.68 66.50 -80.84
N ALA A 249 17.14 67.12 -79.74
CA ALA A 249 18.42 67.83 -79.71
C ALA A 249 19.63 66.89 -79.89
N GLN A 250 19.56 65.66 -79.39
CA GLN A 250 20.60 64.65 -79.62
C GLN A 250 20.64 64.23 -81.09
N ARG A 251 19.48 64.11 -81.75
CA ARG A 251 19.40 63.81 -83.19
C ARG A 251 20.02 64.92 -84.05
N ASP A 252 19.75 66.18 -83.72
CA ASP A 252 20.36 67.33 -84.40
C ASP A 252 21.89 67.39 -84.18
N LEU A 253 22.37 67.01 -82.99
CA LEU A 253 23.80 66.89 -82.70
C LEU A 253 24.43 65.76 -83.54
N ASP A 254 23.79 64.61 -83.64
CA ASP A 254 24.26 63.44 -84.40
C ASP A 254 24.28 63.71 -85.92
N GLU A 255 23.43 64.60 -86.45
CA GLU A 255 23.50 65.08 -87.84
C GLU A 255 24.63 66.11 -88.07
N ALA A 256 24.95 66.93 -87.06
CA ALA A 256 25.98 67.96 -87.17
C ALA A 256 27.42 67.43 -86.98
N LEU A 257 27.60 66.36 -86.18
CA LEU A 257 28.90 65.73 -85.92
C LEU A 257 29.63 65.25 -87.19
N PRO A 258 28.99 64.58 -88.17
CA PRO A 258 29.63 64.17 -89.42
C PRO A 258 30.14 65.35 -90.25
N ALA A 259 29.44 66.50 -90.22
CA ALA A 259 29.85 67.71 -90.93
C ALA A 259 31.06 68.38 -90.26
N LEU A 260 31.15 68.31 -88.93
CA LEU A 260 32.32 68.78 -88.16
C LEU A 260 33.55 67.88 -88.38
N ASP A 261 33.35 66.56 -88.35
CA ASP A 261 34.44 65.59 -88.54
C ASP A 261 35.01 65.66 -89.98
N ALA A 262 34.15 65.85 -91.00
CA ALA A 262 34.59 66.08 -92.38
C ALA A 262 35.38 67.40 -92.57
N ALA A 263 35.03 68.44 -91.79
CA ALA A 263 35.76 69.70 -91.79
C ALA A 263 37.13 69.58 -91.09
N LEU A 264 37.24 68.73 -90.05
CA LEU A 264 38.50 68.45 -89.35
C LEU A 264 39.45 67.54 -90.16
N GLU A 265 38.94 66.62 -90.98
CA GLU A 265 39.77 65.80 -91.89
C GLU A 265 40.39 66.60 -93.03
N SER A 266 39.75 67.68 -93.49
CA SER A 266 40.31 68.58 -94.53
C SER A 266 41.48 69.45 -94.03
N LEU A 267 41.88 69.32 -92.76
CA LEU A 267 42.95 70.08 -92.10
C LEU A 267 44.20 69.23 -91.77
N LYS A 268 44.27 67.98 -92.25
CA LYS A 268 45.45 67.08 -92.21
C LYS A 268 45.95 66.74 -93.60
#